data_AF-A0A975BZ20-F1
#
_entry.id   AF-A0A975BZ20-F1
#
_cell.length_a   1.000
_cell.length_b   1.000
_cell.length_c   1.000
_cell.angle_alpha   90.00
_cell.angle_beta   90.00
_cell.angle_gamma   90.00
#
_symmetry.space_group_name_H-M   'P 1'
#
loop_
_entity.id
_entity.type
_entity.pdbx_description
1 polymer ?
#
loop_
_entity_poly.entity_id
_entity_poly.type
_entity_poly.pdbx_seq_one_letter_code
_entity_poly.pdbx_strand_id
1 'polypeptide(L)'
;MKRKFRNYLINKNMQLGITIKYLFLAILSSLMTGCVVYITIWPVINNFVPYALISRIHYQILFRLICYGFPLTFVITAFCIVITHKIAGPLYNIEQKLDRLAQGEDVESIQLRKGDELKGLAAKINDLILKLKKYKDTCKLD
;
A
#
# COMPACT_ATOMS: atom_id res chain seq x y z
N MET A 1 -10.75 22.63 -12.72
CA MET A 1 -9.77 21.61 -13.16
C MET A 1 -10.31 20.20 -12.98
N LYS A 2 -10.74 19.53 -14.06
CA LYS A 2 -11.13 18.11 -14.02
C LYS A 2 -9.87 17.24 -13.93
N ARG A 3 -9.61 16.63 -12.77
CA ARG A 3 -8.46 15.72 -12.57
C ARG A 3 -8.63 14.47 -13.44
N LYS A 4 -7.73 14.27 -14.41
CA LYS A 4 -7.62 13.03 -15.19
C LYS A 4 -7.04 11.93 -14.30
N PHE A 5 -7.75 10.80 -14.19
CA PHE A 5 -7.35 9.58 -13.46
C PHE A 5 -5.99 8.99 -13.88
N ARG A 6 -5.41 9.45 -15.00
CA ARG A 6 -4.16 8.97 -15.60
C ARG A 6 -2.89 9.26 -14.78
N ASN A 7 -2.94 10.16 -13.80
CA ASN A 7 -1.74 10.53 -13.01
C ASN A 7 -1.54 9.71 -11.72
N TYR A 8 -2.28 8.63 -11.50
CA TYR A 8 -2.10 7.79 -10.29
C TYR A 8 -0.91 6.82 -10.38
N LEU A 9 -0.37 6.56 -11.58
CA LEU A 9 0.70 5.60 -11.85
C LEU A 9 2.08 6.25 -12.06
N ILE A 10 2.35 7.40 -11.44
CA ILE A 10 3.57 8.18 -11.72
C ILE A 10 4.82 7.61 -11.04
N ASN A 11 4.72 6.90 -9.90
CA ASN A 11 5.85 6.19 -9.28
C ASN A 11 5.62 4.67 -9.29
N LYS A 12 5.69 4.09 -10.50
CA LYS A 12 5.44 2.67 -10.77
C LYS A 12 6.36 1.74 -9.98
N ASN A 13 7.63 2.10 -9.78
CA ASN A 13 8.63 1.15 -9.25
C ASN A 13 8.37 0.80 -7.78
N MET A 14 8.12 1.80 -6.93
CA MET A 14 7.86 1.54 -5.50
C MET A 14 6.46 0.99 -5.26
N GLN A 15 5.44 1.49 -5.98
CA GLN A 15 4.07 0.97 -5.89
C GLN A 15 3.97 -0.49 -6.35
N LEU A 16 4.59 -0.86 -7.48
CA LEU A 16 4.59 -2.25 -7.96
C LEU A 16 5.31 -3.17 -6.99
N GLY A 17 6.47 -2.76 -6.46
CA GLY A 17 7.22 -3.56 -5.49
C GLY A 17 6.40 -3.89 -4.24
N ILE A 18 5.72 -2.90 -3.65
CA ILE A 18 4.89 -3.10 -2.45
C ILE A 18 3.61 -3.87 -2.79
N THR A 19 2.95 -3.54 -3.91
CA THR A 19 1.70 -4.19 -4.33
C THR A 19 1.92 -5.67 -4.64
N ILE A 20 3.02 -6.04 -5.29
CA ILE A 20 3.34 -7.45 -5.59
C ILE A 20 3.58 -8.24 -4.30
N LYS A 21 4.35 -7.68 -3.34
CA LYS A 21 4.58 -8.32 -2.03
C LYS A 21 3.27 -8.53 -1.28
N TYR A 22 2.38 -7.53 -1.31
CA TYR A 22 1.07 -7.63 -0.68
C TYR A 22 0.16 -8.65 -1.36
N LEU A 23 0.13 -8.66 -2.69
CA LEU A 23 -0.63 -9.64 -3.47
C LEU A 23 -0.18 -11.06 -3.15
N PHE A 24 1.14 -11.29 -3.09
CA PHE A 24 1.70 -12.58 -2.71
C PHE A 24 1.24 -13.01 -1.30
N LEU A 25 1.30 -12.09 -0.33
CA LEU A 25 0.83 -12.34 1.03
C LEU A 25 -0.68 -12.63 1.08
N ALA A 26 -1.49 -11.92 0.31
CA ALA A 26 -2.94 -12.12 0.23
C ALA A 26 -3.31 -13.47 -0.40
N ILE A 27 -2.58 -13.92 -1.42
CA ILE A 27 -2.77 -15.25 -2.01
C ILE A 27 -2.43 -16.33 -0.97
N LEU A 28 -1.31 -16.16 -0.25
CA LEU A 28 -0.89 -17.11 0.77
C LEU A 28 -1.91 -17.21 1.91
N SER A 29 -2.43 -16.07 2.39
CA SER A 29 -3.46 -16.06 3.44
C SER A 29 -4.79 -16.66 2.99
N SER A 30 -5.19 -16.43 1.73
CA SER A 30 -6.37 -17.06 1.14
C SER A 30 -6.22 -18.58 1.03
N LEU A 31 -5.04 -19.06 0.61
CA LEU A 31 -4.74 -20.50 0.55
C LEU A 31 -4.77 -21.14 1.94
N MET A 32 -4.12 -20.51 2.93
CA MET A 32 -4.17 -21.01 4.32
C MET A 32 -5.59 -21.09 4.85
N THR A 33 -6.40 -20.05 4.63
CA THR A 33 -7.81 -20.03 5.05
C THR A 33 -8.59 -21.15 4.37
N GLY A 34 -8.40 -21.35 3.06
CA GLY A 34 -9.02 -22.43 2.30
C GLY A 34 -8.66 -23.83 2.84
N CYS A 35 -7.38 -24.06 3.14
CA CYS A 35 -6.91 -25.32 3.73
C CYS A 35 -7.53 -25.58 5.11
N VAL A 36 -7.56 -24.58 5.99
CA VAL A 36 -8.15 -24.69 7.34
C VAL A 36 -9.64 -25.02 7.26
N VAL A 37 -10.37 -24.31 6.40
CA VAL A 37 -11.80 -24.56 6.16
C VAL A 37 -12.03 -25.98 5.64
N TYR A 38 -11.22 -26.44 4.67
CA TYR A 38 -11.34 -27.79 4.12
C TYR A 38 -11.09 -28.87 5.18
N ILE A 39 -9.99 -28.77 5.92
CA ILE A 39 -9.65 -29.75 6.97
C ILE A 39 -10.73 -29.81 8.06
N THR A 40 -11.36 -28.67 8.38
CA THR A 40 -12.41 -28.60 9.42
C THR A 40 -13.74 -29.17 8.93
N ILE A 41 -14.13 -28.89 7.68
CA ILE A 41 -15.44 -29.27 7.14
C ILE A 41 -15.45 -30.70 6.59
N TRP A 42 -14.34 -31.16 6.00
CA TRP A 42 -14.22 -32.49 5.39
C TRP A 42 -14.65 -33.65 6.30
N PRO A 43 -14.23 -33.76 7.58
CA PRO A 43 -14.68 -34.84 8.44
C PRO A 43 -16.19 -34.80 8.70
N VAL A 44 -16.80 -33.61 8.76
CA VAL A 44 -18.26 -33.49 8.94
C VAL A 44 -18.99 -33.98 7.69
N ILE A 45 -18.53 -33.60 6.50
CA ILE A 45 -19.14 -34.06 5.24
C ILE A 45 -19.01 -35.58 5.12
N ASN A 46 -17.83 -36.14 5.35
CA ASN A 46 -17.58 -37.57 5.15
C ASN A 46 -18.34 -38.48 6.14
N ASN A 47 -18.65 -37.99 7.35
CA ASN A 47 -19.35 -38.78 8.36
C ASN A 47 -20.88 -38.64 8.32
N PHE A 48 -21.41 -37.48 7.88
CA PHE A 48 -22.84 -37.17 8.03
C PHE A 48 -23.59 -36.97 6.70
N VAL A 49 -22.91 -36.90 5.56
CA VAL A 49 -23.54 -36.61 4.27
C VAL A 49 -23.48 -37.83 3.32
N PRO A 50 -24.60 -38.22 2.68
CA PRO A 50 -24.61 -39.26 1.66
C PRO A 50 -23.73 -38.89 0.44
N TYR A 51 -23.00 -39.86 -0.11
CA TYR A 51 -22.08 -39.64 -1.25
C TYR A 51 -22.72 -38.93 -2.46
N ALA A 52 -24.01 -39.16 -2.72
CA ALA A 52 -24.74 -38.54 -3.82
C ALA A 52 -24.87 -36.99 -3.71
N LEU A 53 -24.81 -36.44 -2.49
CA LEU A 53 -24.95 -35.01 -2.23
C LEU A 53 -23.61 -34.27 -2.15
N ILE A 54 -22.49 -35.00 -1.99
CA ILE A 54 -21.16 -34.42 -1.79
C ILE A 54 -20.77 -33.49 -2.94
N SER A 55 -21.05 -33.88 -4.19
CA SER A 55 -20.74 -33.06 -5.36
C SER A 55 -21.47 -31.70 -5.31
N ARG A 56 -22.77 -31.70 -4.99
CA ARG A 56 -23.55 -30.45 -4.86
C ARG A 56 -23.02 -29.55 -3.74
N ILE A 57 -22.66 -30.14 -2.60
CA ILE A 57 -22.12 -29.40 -1.46
C ILE A 57 -20.77 -28.77 -1.82
N HIS A 58 -19.88 -29.51 -2.49
CA HIS A 58 -18.60 -28.95 -2.98
C HIS A 58 -18.81 -27.74 -3.88
N TYR A 59 -19.71 -27.83 -4.87
CA TYR A 59 -20.01 -26.70 -5.75
C TYR A 59 -20.55 -25.49 -4.98
N GLN A 60 -21.46 -25.70 -4.01
CA GLN A 60 -22.00 -24.60 -3.21
C GLN A 60 -20.95 -23.94 -2.33
N ILE A 61 -20.05 -24.73 -1.71
CA ILE A 61 -18.96 -24.21 -0.88
C ILE A 61 -17.99 -23.40 -1.74
N LEU A 62 -17.55 -23.94 -2.89
CA LEU A 62 -16.66 -23.24 -3.81
C LEU A 62 -17.28 -21.96 -4.36
N PHE A 63 -18.55 -22.02 -4.76
CA PHE A 63 -19.27 -20.84 -5.25
C PHE A 63 -19.35 -19.74 -4.18
N ARG A 64 -19.72 -20.09 -2.94
CA ARG A 64 -19.73 -19.13 -1.81
C ARG A 64 -18.34 -18.57 -1.53
N LEU A 65 -17.32 -19.42 -1.49
CA LEU A 65 -15.92 -19.00 -1.27
C LEU A 65 -15.46 -17.99 -2.32
N ILE A 66 -15.75 -18.24 -3.61
CA ILE A 66 -15.38 -17.33 -4.70
C ILE A 66 -16.20 -16.03 -4.61
N CYS A 67 -17.51 -16.12 -4.42
CA CYS A 67 -18.40 -14.97 -4.33
C CYS A 67 -18.06 -14.02 -3.18
N TYR A 68 -17.55 -14.52 -2.05
CA TYR A 68 -17.14 -13.66 -0.93
C TYR A 68 -15.65 -13.32 -0.96
N GLY A 69 -14.79 -14.28 -1.31
CA GLY A 69 -13.33 -14.12 -1.27
C GLY A 69 -12.80 -13.19 -2.36
N PHE A 70 -13.32 -13.27 -3.58
CA PHE A 70 -12.84 -12.45 -4.69
C PHE A 70 -13.14 -10.96 -4.50
N PRO A 71 -14.37 -10.53 -4.17
CA PRO A 71 -14.66 -9.12 -3.90
C PRO A 71 -13.88 -8.58 -2.70
N LEU A 72 -13.74 -9.38 -1.63
CA LEU A 72 -13.00 -8.97 -0.45
C LEU A 72 -11.53 -8.71 -0.78
N THR A 73 -10.88 -9.62 -1.51
CA THR A 73 -9.48 -9.47 -1.95
C THR A 73 -9.30 -8.24 -2.83
N PHE A 74 -10.26 -7.97 -3.72
CA PHE A 74 -10.26 -6.79 -4.57
C PHE A 74 -10.35 -5.48 -3.77
N VAL A 75 -11.28 -5.40 -2.81
CA VAL A 75 -11.46 -4.23 -1.93
C VAL A 75 -10.18 -3.98 -1.11
N ILE A 76 -9.62 -5.02 -0.52
CA ILE A 76 -8.39 -4.92 0.27
C ILE A 76 -7.23 -4.43 -0.60
N THR A 77 -7.06 -4.99 -1.80
CA THR A 77 -5.99 -4.58 -2.73
C THR A 77 -6.16 -3.13 -3.17
N ALA A 78 -7.37 -2.70 -3.48
CA ALA A 78 -7.67 -1.31 -3.80
C ALA A 78 -7.31 -0.36 -2.64
N PHE A 79 -7.64 -0.75 -1.41
CA PHE A 79 -7.28 0.03 -0.22
C PHE A 79 -5.76 0.11 -0.01
N CYS A 80 -5.04 -0.99 -0.18
CA CYS A 80 -3.57 -1.01 -0.12
C CYS A 80 -2.94 -0.07 -1.15
N ILE A 81 -3.40 -0.09 -2.40
CA ILE A 81 -2.90 0.82 -3.44
C ILE A 81 -3.08 2.29 -3.03
N VAL A 82 -4.24 2.64 -2.47
CA VAL A 82 -4.51 4.00 -2.00
C VAL A 82 -3.55 4.41 -0.88
N ILE A 83 -3.31 3.53 0.10
CA ILE A 83 -2.35 3.80 1.18
C ILE A 83 -0.93 3.94 0.62
N THR A 84 -0.49 3.01 -0.22
CA THR A 84 0.85 3.07 -0.81
C THR A 84 1.05 4.37 -1.60
N HIS A 85 0.03 4.85 -2.31
CA HIS A 85 0.11 6.13 -3.01
C HIS A 85 0.26 7.33 -2.05
N LYS A 86 -0.44 7.33 -0.91
CA LYS A 86 -0.33 8.40 0.10
C LYS A 86 1.05 8.49 0.77
N ILE A 87 1.88 7.45 0.62
CA ILE A 87 3.26 7.42 1.13
C ILE A 87 4.24 7.65 -0.02
N ALA A 88 4.08 6.97 -1.14
CA ALA A 88 5.05 6.96 -2.23
C ALA A 88 5.20 8.30 -2.95
N GLY A 89 4.08 9.00 -3.17
CA GLY A 89 4.10 10.33 -3.76
C GLY A 89 4.88 11.34 -2.93
N PRO A 90 4.55 11.55 -1.65
CA PRO A 90 5.28 12.49 -0.80
C PRO A 90 6.73 12.06 -0.54
N LEU A 91 7.03 10.76 -0.45
CA LEU A 91 8.40 10.28 -0.22
C LEU A 91 9.33 10.68 -1.37
N TYR A 92 8.91 10.47 -2.61
CA TYR A 92 9.70 10.85 -3.79
C TYR A 92 9.98 12.36 -3.86
N ASN A 93 9.00 13.19 -3.47
CA ASN A 93 9.19 14.64 -3.41
C ASN A 93 10.20 15.02 -2.31
N ILE A 94 10.14 14.34 -1.16
CA ILE A 94 11.13 14.53 -0.09
C ILE A 94 12.53 14.16 -0.57
N GLU A 95 12.70 12.98 -1.18
CA GLU A 95 13.99 12.51 -1.70
C GLU A 95 14.58 13.51 -2.71
N GLN A 96 13.79 13.91 -3.72
CA GLN A 96 14.25 14.86 -4.73
C GLN A 96 14.67 16.22 -4.13
N LYS A 97 13.97 16.71 -3.11
CA LYS A 97 14.33 17.95 -2.42
C LYS A 97 15.58 17.79 -1.56
N LEU A 98 15.75 16.65 -0.91
CA LEU A 98 16.95 16.34 -0.13
C LEU A 98 18.18 16.22 -1.03
N ASP A 99 18.06 15.60 -2.21
CA ASP A 99 19.18 15.50 -3.17
C ASP A 99 19.66 16.88 -3.62
N ARG A 100 18.73 17.79 -3.93
CA ARG A 100 19.06 19.18 -4.27
C ARG A 100 19.70 19.92 -3.10
N LEU A 101 19.21 19.69 -1.88
CA LEU A 101 19.80 20.26 -0.68
C LEU A 101 21.23 19.74 -0.46
N ALA A 102 21.46 18.45 -0.70
CA ALA A 102 22.78 17.81 -0.59
C ALA A 102 23.77 18.33 -1.64
N GLN A 103 23.27 18.75 -2.81
CA GLN A 103 24.06 19.43 -3.84
C GLN A 103 24.36 20.91 -3.51
N GLY A 104 23.88 21.42 -2.38
CA GLY A 104 24.10 22.79 -1.93
C GLY A 104 23.15 23.81 -2.56
N GLU A 105 22.14 23.37 -3.30
CA GLU A 105 21.10 24.24 -3.85
C GLU A 105 20.18 24.78 -2.74
N ASP A 106 19.69 26.00 -2.91
CA ASP A 106 18.68 26.56 -2.02
C ASP A 106 17.31 25.96 -2.34
N VAL A 107 16.85 25.09 -1.44
CA VAL A 107 15.57 24.39 -1.59
C VAL A 107 14.49 25.09 -0.77
N GLU A 108 13.28 25.16 -1.35
CA GLU A 108 12.09 25.62 -0.63
C GLU A 108 11.53 24.55 0.31
N SER A 109 10.80 25.00 1.33
CA SER A 109 10.12 24.13 2.29
C SER A 109 9.28 23.03 1.60
N ILE A 110 9.37 21.82 2.13
CA ILE A 110 8.59 20.66 1.71
C ILE A 110 7.15 20.84 2.20
N GLN A 111 6.21 20.98 1.27
CA GLN A 111 4.78 21.03 1.57
C GLN A 111 4.08 19.79 1.03
N LEU A 112 3.49 19.02 1.93
CA LEU A 112 2.72 17.81 1.60
C LEU A 112 1.21 18.07 1.71
N ARG A 113 0.41 17.26 1.01
CA ARG A 113 -1.06 17.43 0.98
C ARG A 113 -1.67 17.00 2.32
N LYS A 114 -2.87 17.52 2.62
CA LYS A 114 -3.59 17.21 3.88
C LYS A 114 -3.84 15.72 4.14
N GLY A 115 -3.85 14.87 3.12
CA GLY A 115 -4.09 13.43 3.27
C GLY A 115 -2.84 12.55 3.21
N ASP A 116 -1.65 13.15 3.16
CA ASP A 116 -0.37 12.43 3.07
C ASP A 116 0.13 12.06 4.47
N GLU A 117 0.70 10.86 4.60
CA GLU A 117 1.13 10.30 5.90
C GLU A 117 2.48 10.88 6.39
N LEU A 118 3.31 11.38 5.47
CA LEU A 118 4.70 11.79 5.76
C LEU A 118 4.86 13.24 6.24
N LYS A 119 3.79 13.91 6.66
CA LYS A 119 3.85 15.33 7.09
C LYS A 119 4.76 15.56 8.28
N GLY A 120 4.76 14.65 9.25
CA GLY A 120 5.64 14.76 10.43
C GLY A 120 7.12 14.73 10.04
N LEU A 121 7.47 13.92 9.04
CA LEU A 121 8.82 13.88 8.48
C LEU A 121 9.13 15.18 7.72
N ALA A 122 8.22 15.64 6.85
CA ALA A 122 8.39 16.88 6.12
C ALA A 122 8.59 18.09 7.04
N ALA A 123 7.88 18.16 8.17
CA ALA A 123 8.06 19.22 9.17
C ALA A 123 9.47 19.24 9.76
N LYS A 124 9.98 18.08 10.21
CA LYS A 124 11.34 17.96 10.75
C LYS A 124 12.41 18.33 9.73
N ILE A 125 12.21 17.95 8.46
CA ILE A 125 13.14 18.31 7.38
C ILE A 125 13.09 19.82 7.11
N ASN A 126 11.91 20.44 7.15
CA ASN A 126 11.78 21.89 7.02
C ASN A 126 12.52 22.63 8.14
N ASP A 127 12.41 22.16 9.38
CA ASP A 127 13.16 22.72 10.51
C ASP A 127 14.68 22.63 10.30
N LEU A 128 15.15 21.52 9.72
CA LEU A 128 16.55 21.34 9.35
C LEU A 128 16.98 22.32 8.25
N ILE A 129 16.19 22.46 7.18
CA ILE A 129 16.45 23.41 6.08
C ILE A 129 16.56 24.84 6.63
N LEU A 130 15.67 25.24 7.54
CA LEU A 130 15.71 26.56 8.17
C LEU A 130 17.00 26.78 8.97
N LYS A 131 17.44 25.77 9.74
CA LYS A 131 18.70 25.85 10.50
C LYS A 131 19.92 25.93 9.58
N LEU A 132 19.94 25.16 8.50
CA LEU A 132 21.02 25.18 7.51
C LEU A 132 21.12 26.53 6.80
N LYS A 133 19.99 27.13 6.41
CA LYS A 133 19.97 28.48 5.84
C LYS A 133 20.54 29.51 6.81
N LYS A 134 20.08 29.49 8.06
CA LYS A 134 20.60 30.38 9.11
C LYS A 134 22.11 30.22 9.31
N TYR A 135 22.64 29.00 9.30
CA TYR A 135 24.07 28.76 9.44
C TYR A 135 24.87 29.28 8.24
N LYS A 136 24.37 29.05 7.01
CA LYS A 136 24.98 29.54 5.77
C LYS A 136 25.03 31.08 5.72
N ASP A 137 24.02 31.74 6.26
CA ASP A 137 23.97 33.21 6.32
C ASP A 137 24.97 33.76 7.35
N THR A 138 25.13 33.12 8.51
CA THR A 138 26.14 33.52 9.52
C THR A 138 27.57 33.38 8.99
N CYS A 139 27.91 32.26 8.33
CA CYS A 139 29.25 32.04 7.77
C CYS A 139 29.60 32.92 6.56
N LYS A 140 28.64 33.64 5.96
CA LYS A 140 28.90 34.61 4.88
C LYS A 140 29.20 36.02 5.39
N LEU A 141 29.00 36.27 6.68
CA LEU A 141 29.22 37.56 7.34
C LEU A 141 30.62 37.67 7.97
N ASP A 142 31.40 36.59 7.94
CA ASP A 142 32.82 36.51 8.31
C ASP A 142 33.69 36.39 7.05
#